data_AF-A0A3C1K3I3-F1
#
_entry.id   AF-A0A3C1K3I3-F1
#
_cell.length_a   1.000
_cell.length_b   1.000
_cell.length_c   1.000
_cell.angle_alpha   90.00
_cell.angle_beta   90.00
_cell.angle_gamma   90.00
#
_symmetry.space_group_name_H-M   'P 1'
#
loop_
_entity.id
_entity.type
_entity.pdbx_description
1 polymer ?
#
loop_
_entity_poly.entity_id
_entity_poly.type
_entity_poly.pdbx_seq_one_letter_code
_entity_poly.pdbx_strand_id
1 'polypeptide(L)'
;MSDRRNICCGNGRRRGLRKIREGIEDIRDGLQDVRDGLDDIINNNICKGKLDICEGIRDIEDGLCDIIEGLNEIECDIDRNAQRDIQEGICDIREGIRDICEGLNNIRRGNGLAGIRDIREGIRNVEEGLCDIIKGLRDIRR
;
A
#
# COMPACT_ATOMS: atom_id res chain seq x y z
N MET A 1 -6.54 25.69 -34.18
CA MET A 1 -6.03 24.35 -33.84
C MET A 1 -5.49 24.39 -32.40
N SER A 2 -6.20 24.92 -31.41
CA SER A 2 -7.41 24.36 -30.77
C SER A 2 -7.13 23.01 -30.09
N ASP A 3 -6.58 23.08 -28.88
CA ASP A 3 -7.13 22.46 -27.66
C ASP A 3 -7.43 20.96 -27.64
N ARG A 4 -6.73 20.12 -28.40
CA ARG A 4 -6.83 18.66 -28.22
C ARG A 4 -5.77 18.03 -27.33
N ARG A 5 -4.62 18.70 -27.12
CA ARG A 5 -3.59 18.22 -26.18
C ARG A 5 -3.91 18.53 -24.72
N ASN A 6 -4.65 19.62 -24.46
CA ASN A 6 -4.92 20.08 -23.09
C ASN A 6 -6.13 19.39 -22.43
N ILE A 7 -7.08 18.86 -23.21
CA ILE A 7 -8.28 18.17 -22.69
C ILE A 7 -7.95 16.72 -22.28
N CYS A 8 -6.99 16.07 -22.95
CA CYS A 8 -6.55 14.72 -22.59
C CYS A 8 -5.71 14.70 -21.30
N CYS A 9 -4.84 15.68 -21.07
CA CYS A 9 -4.04 15.79 -19.84
C CYS A 9 -4.92 16.13 -18.61
N GLY A 10 -5.92 17.00 -18.73
CA GLY A 10 -6.75 17.40 -17.59
C GLY A 10 -7.68 16.29 -17.07
N ASN A 11 -8.23 15.47 -17.96
CA ASN A 11 -9.10 14.35 -17.58
C ASN A 11 -8.33 13.12 -17.09
N GLY A 12 -7.14 12.86 -17.66
CA GLY A 12 -6.22 11.82 -17.16
C GLY A 12 -5.70 12.13 -15.76
N ARG A 13 -5.25 13.37 -15.53
CA ARG A 13 -4.77 13.82 -14.22
C ARG A 13 -5.80 13.64 -13.12
N ARG A 14 -7.05 14.02 -13.36
CA ARG A 14 -8.14 13.88 -12.37
C ARG A 14 -8.45 12.43 -12.05
N ARG A 15 -8.43 11.55 -13.07
CA ARG A 15 -8.68 10.12 -12.89
C ARG A 15 -7.53 9.44 -12.16
N GLY A 16 -6.29 9.74 -12.54
CA GLY A 16 -5.12 9.20 -11.85
C GLY A 16 -5.04 9.60 -10.38
N LEU A 17 -5.30 10.88 -10.07
CA LEU A 17 -5.38 11.33 -8.66
C LEU A 17 -6.54 10.70 -7.88
N ARG A 18 -7.61 10.30 -8.55
CA ARG A 18 -8.72 9.57 -7.91
C ARG A 18 -8.29 8.13 -7.60
N LYS A 19 -7.72 7.41 -8.56
CA LYS A 19 -7.19 6.06 -8.34
C LYS A 19 -6.13 6.01 -7.23
N ILE A 20 -5.20 6.96 -7.23
CA ILE A 20 -4.20 7.07 -6.17
C ILE A 20 -4.86 7.26 -4.79
N ARG A 21 -5.94 8.05 -4.71
CA ARG A 21 -6.67 8.23 -3.45
C ARG A 21 -7.37 6.94 -3.02
N GLU A 22 -8.05 6.28 -3.95
CA GLU A 22 -8.73 5.01 -3.72
C GLU A 22 -7.71 3.97 -3.22
N GLY A 23 -6.57 3.82 -3.90
CA GLY A 23 -5.53 2.90 -3.44
C GLY A 23 -4.87 3.27 -2.10
N ILE A 24 -4.79 4.55 -1.73
CA ILE A 24 -4.36 4.95 -0.37
C ILE A 24 -5.41 4.56 0.68
N GLU A 25 -6.69 4.62 0.35
CA GLU A 25 -7.79 4.20 1.22
C GLU A 25 -7.76 2.67 1.39
N ASP A 26 -7.63 1.92 0.30
CA ASP A 26 -7.54 0.44 0.33
C ASP A 26 -6.33 -0.06 1.13
N ILE A 27 -5.15 0.56 0.98
CA ILE A 27 -3.98 0.20 1.80
C ILE A 27 -4.23 0.46 3.29
N ARG A 28 -4.99 1.51 3.64
CA ARG A 28 -5.30 1.82 5.05
C ARG A 28 -6.28 0.82 5.64
N ASP A 29 -7.28 0.44 4.86
CA ASP A 29 -8.26 -0.56 5.25
C ASP A 29 -7.56 -1.92 5.40
N GLY A 30 -6.71 -2.30 4.44
CA GLY A 30 -5.91 -3.51 4.56
C GLY A 30 -4.93 -3.51 5.73
N LEU A 31 -4.32 -2.37 6.07
CA LEU A 31 -3.53 -2.22 7.29
C LEU A 31 -4.37 -2.41 8.56
N GLN A 32 -5.64 -1.98 8.57
CA GLN A 32 -6.53 -2.20 9.69
C GLN A 32 -6.85 -3.68 9.85
N ASP A 33 -7.16 -4.38 8.76
CA ASP A 33 -7.44 -5.82 8.77
C ASP A 33 -6.23 -6.65 9.20
N VAL A 34 -5.02 -6.26 8.78
CA VAL A 34 -3.78 -6.91 9.25
C VAL A 34 -3.59 -6.71 10.76
N ARG A 35 -3.91 -5.52 11.31
CA ARG A 35 -3.83 -5.25 12.76
C ARG A 35 -4.88 -6.06 13.53
N ASP A 36 -6.13 -6.06 13.06
CA ASP A 36 -7.22 -6.81 13.69
C ASP A 36 -6.91 -8.31 13.69
N GLY A 37 -6.39 -8.83 12.58
CA GLY A 37 -6.00 -10.22 12.49
C GLY A 37 -4.78 -10.57 13.35
N LEU A 38 -3.84 -9.63 13.53
CA LEU A 38 -2.73 -9.80 14.46
C LEU A 38 -3.24 -9.87 15.92
N ASP A 39 -4.17 -9.00 16.29
CA ASP A 39 -4.79 -9.00 17.62
C ASP A 39 -5.59 -10.28 17.88
N ASP A 40 -6.30 -10.80 16.87
CA ASP A 40 -6.97 -12.09 16.97
C ASP A 40 -5.98 -13.24 17.19
N ILE A 41 -4.83 -13.24 16.51
CA ILE A 41 -3.79 -14.25 16.73
C ILE A 41 -3.25 -14.18 18.17
N ILE A 42 -3.02 -12.98 18.69
CA ILE A 42 -2.57 -12.75 20.08
C ILE A 42 -3.62 -13.26 21.08
N ASN A 43 -4.91 -13.12 20.77
CA ASN A 43 -6.02 -13.58 21.60
C ASN A 43 -6.42 -15.05 21.37
N ASN A 44 -5.56 -15.84 20.72
CA ASN A 44 -5.75 -17.27 20.40
C ASN A 44 -6.84 -17.58 19.35
N ASN A 45 -7.36 -16.58 18.63
CA ASN A 45 -8.27 -16.72 17.50
C ASN A 45 -7.50 -16.92 16.17
N ILE A 46 -6.55 -17.86 16.13
CA ILE A 46 -5.56 -17.98 15.05
C ILE A 46 -6.20 -18.13 13.66
N CYS A 47 -7.29 -18.89 13.53
CA CYS A 47 -7.94 -19.09 12.23
C CYS A 47 -8.57 -17.80 11.69
N LYS A 48 -9.26 -17.04 12.55
CA LYS A 48 -9.85 -15.75 12.17
C LYS A 48 -8.75 -14.74 11.85
N GLY A 49 -7.76 -14.62 12.74
CA GLY A 49 -6.70 -13.64 12.52
C GLY A 49 -5.84 -13.92 11.28
N LYS A 50 -5.68 -15.18 10.86
CA LYS A 50 -5.07 -15.50 9.57
C LYS A 50 -5.93 -15.06 8.38
N LEU A 51 -7.26 -15.22 8.46
CA LEU A 51 -8.17 -14.79 7.41
C LEU A 51 -8.13 -13.27 7.26
N ASP A 52 -8.28 -12.54 8.37
CA ASP A 52 -8.27 -11.07 8.41
C ASP A 52 -6.92 -10.53 7.86
N ILE A 53 -5.77 -11.12 8.24
CA ILE A 53 -4.48 -10.73 7.64
C ILE A 53 -4.43 -11.03 6.13
N CYS A 54 -4.99 -12.16 5.67
CA CYS A 54 -5.00 -12.49 4.24
C CYS A 54 -5.94 -11.60 3.43
N GLU A 55 -6.99 -11.05 4.05
CA GLU A 55 -7.86 -10.03 3.46
C GLU A 55 -7.12 -8.70 3.41
N GLY A 56 -6.50 -8.28 4.52
CA GLY A 56 -5.74 -7.04 4.52
C GLY A 56 -4.53 -7.02 3.58
N ILE A 57 -3.84 -8.15 3.35
CA ILE A 57 -2.82 -8.24 2.29
C ILE A 57 -3.42 -7.98 0.90
N ARG A 58 -4.59 -8.55 0.60
CA ARG A 58 -5.25 -8.35 -0.70
C ARG A 58 -5.62 -6.89 -0.91
N ASP A 59 -6.16 -6.23 0.11
CA ASP A 59 -6.53 -4.81 0.02
C ASP A 59 -5.30 -3.92 -0.13
N ILE A 60 -4.18 -4.24 0.53
CA ILE A 60 -2.89 -3.54 0.31
C ILE A 60 -2.38 -3.75 -1.11
N GLU A 61 -2.46 -4.97 -1.67
CA GLU A 61 -2.05 -5.27 -3.04
C GLU A 61 -2.91 -4.56 -4.08
N ASP A 62 -4.23 -4.56 -3.90
CA ASP A 62 -5.20 -3.87 -4.76
C ASP A 62 -4.96 -2.35 -4.71
N GLY A 63 -4.79 -1.79 -3.51
CA GLY A 63 -4.50 -0.36 -3.37
C GLY A 63 -3.15 0.05 -3.96
N LEU A 64 -2.14 -0.82 -3.87
CA LEU A 64 -0.85 -0.59 -4.53
C LEU A 64 -1.00 -0.60 -6.06
N CYS A 65 -1.83 -1.49 -6.61
CA CYS A 65 -2.14 -1.51 -8.04
C CYS A 65 -2.81 -0.22 -8.49
N ASP A 66 -3.82 0.25 -7.74
CA ASP A 66 -4.52 1.50 -8.03
C ASP A 66 -3.61 2.74 -7.99
N ILE A 67 -2.68 2.78 -7.04
CA ILE A 67 -1.65 3.82 -7.00
C ILE A 67 -0.78 3.77 -8.25
N ILE A 68 -0.27 2.59 -8.65
CA ILE A 68 0.57 2.43 -9.84
C ILE A 68 -0.19 2.84 -11.10
N GLU A 69 -1.45 2.42 -11.25
CA GLU A 69 -2.28 2.82 -12.37
C GLU A 69 -2.51 4.33 -12.41
N GLY A 70 -2.82 4.94 -11.27
CA GLY A 70 -3.03 6.38 -11.20
C GLY A 70 -1.77 7.18 -11.48
N LEU A 71 -0.59 6.67 -11.10
CA LEU A 71 0.70 7.25 -11.43
C LEU A 71 0.97 7.23 -12.94
N ASN A 72 0.67 6.12 -13.61
CA ASN A 72 0.78 6.01 -15.07
C ASN A 72 -0.16 6.99 -15.79
N GLU A 73 -1.31 7.31 -15.21
CA GLU A 73 -2.25 8.30 -15.76
C GLU A 73 -1.79 9.75 -15.58
N ILE A 74 -0.88 10.02 -14.63
CA ILE A 74 -0.36 11.37 -14.33
C ILE A 74 1.15 11.53 -14.65
N GLU A 75 1.77 10.55 -15.30
CA GLU A 75 3.23 10.42 -15.51
C GLU A 75 3.90 11.69 -16.08
N CYS A 76 3.18 12.48 -16.89
CA CYS A 76 3.69 13.74 -17.46
C CYS A 76 3.87 14.88 -16.44
N ASP A 77 3.34 14.74 -15.23
CA ASP A 77 3.27 15.79 -14.20
C ASP A 77 4.16 15.51 -12.97
N ILE A 78 4.96 14.44 -13.00
CA ILE A 78 5.77 13.99 -11.86
C ILE A 78 7.22 14.43 -12.03
N ASP A 79 7.77 15.15 -11.05
CA ASP A 79 9.20 15.46 -11.01
C ASP A 79 10.03 14.27 -10.54
N ARG A 80 11.36 14.31 -10.74
CA ARG A 80 12.25 13.19 -10.40
C ARG A 80 12.33 12.88 -8.89
N ASN A 81 12.18 13.87 -8.02
CA ASN A 81 12.19 13.66 -6.58
C ASN A 81 10.89 12.99 -6.14
N ALA A 82 9.74 13.48 -6.61
CA ALA A 82 8.46 12.87 -6.37
C ALA A 82 8.43 11.41 -6.87
N GLN A 83 8.97 11.17 -8.06
CA GLN A 83 9.08 9.81 -8.61
C GLN A 83 9.94 8.90 -7.73
N ARG A 84 11.05 9.40 -7.18
CA ARG A 84 11.92 8.61 -6.30
C ARG A 84 11.20 8.26 -4.99
N ASP A 85 10.60 9.24 -4.33
CA ASP A 85 9.90 9.02 -3.05
C ASP A 85 8.71 8.05 -3.23
N ILE A 86 7.99 8.14 -4.35
CA ILE A 86 6.93 7.20 -4.70
C ILE A 86 7.48 5.78 -4.95
N GLN A 87 8.60 5.65 -5.67
CA GLN A 87 9.21 4.35 -5.95
C GLN A 87 9.76 3.69 -4.69
N GLU A 88 10.36 4.47 -3.78
CA GLU A 88 10.79 4.02 -2.47
C GLU A 88 9.59 3.49 -1.69
N GLY A 89 8.50 4.26 -1.61
CA GLY A 89 7.32 3.80 -0.90
C GLY A 89 6.62 2.57 -1.50
N ILE A 90 6.65 2.40 -2.83
CA ILE A 90 6.19 1.16 -3.46
C ILE A 90 7.09 -0.03 -3.07
N CYS A 91 8.40 0.18 -2.96
CA CYS A 91 9.31 -0.87 -2.51
C CYS A 91 9.01 -1.26 -1.06
N ASP A 92 8.87 -0.29 -0.16
CA ASP A 92 8.63 -0.56 1.26
C ASP A 92 7.30 -1.27 1.50
N ILE A 93 6.24 -0.91 0.77
CA ILE A 93 4.97 -1.64 0.85
C ILE A 93 5.14 -3.11 0.42
N ARG A 94 5.90 -3.37 -0.64
CA ARG A 94 6.17 -4.76 -1.10
C ARG A 94 7.00 -5.53 -0.09
N GLU A 95 7.98 -4.90 0.52
CA GLU A 95 8.75 -5.51 1.61
C GLU A 95 7.84 -5.81 2.80
N GLY A 96 6.94 -4.88 3.14
CA GLY A 96 5.98 -5.08 4.21
C GLY A 96 5.03 -6.25 3.97
N ILE A 97 4.48 -6.39 2.76
CA ILE A 97 3.68 -7.57 2.38
C ILE A 97 4.48 -8.87 2.54
N ARG A 98 5.75 -8.87 2.12
CA ARG A 98 6.64 -10.04 2.26
C ARG A 98 6.82 -10.42 3.72
N ASP A 99 7.05 -9.45 4.60
CA ASP A 99 7.29 -9.67 6.02
C ASP A 99 6.02 -10.17 6.74
N ILE A 100 4.84 -9.64 6.37
CA ILE A 100 3.54 -10.15 6.86
C ILE A 100 3.35 -11.62 6.43
N CYS A 101 3.64 -11.94 5.17
CA CYS A 101 3.56 -13.31 4.64
C CYS A 101 4.55 -14.27 5.34
N GLU A 102 5.76 -13.81 5.63
CA GLU A 102 6.74 -14.57 6.40
C GLU A 102 6.22 -14.82 7.83
N GLY A 103 5.63 -13.80 8.46
CA GLY A 103 5.09 -13.94 9.79
C GLY A 103 3.91 -14.92 9.89
N LEU A 104 3.01 -14.92 8.91
CA LEU A 104 1.96 -15.94 8.78
C LEU A 104 2.54 -17.36 8.64
N ASN A 105 3.61 -17.52 7.88
CA ASN A 105 4.31 -18.80 7.73
C ASN A 105 4.97 -19.25 9.03
N ASN A 106 5.58 -18.32 9.78
CA ASN A 106 6.18 -18.61 11.08
C ASN A 106 5.12 -19.04 12.11
N ILE A 107 3.97 -18.38 12.15
CA ILE A 107 2.82 -18.79 12.99
C ILE A 107 2.33 -20.18 12.58
N ARG A 108 2.22 -20.47 11.28
CA ARG A 108 1.83 -21.80 10.78
C ARG A 108 2.81 -22.92 11.19
N ARG A 109 4.10 -22.60 11.31
CA ARG A 109 5.15 -23.54 11.75
C ARG A 109 5.26 -23.66 13.28
N GLY A 110 4.40 -22.98 14.04
CA GLY A 110 4.42 -22.97 15.50
C GLY A 110 5.37 -21.95 16.13
N ASN A 111 6.01 -21.10 15.32
CA ASN A 111 6.86 -20.01 15.79
C ASN A 111 6.07 -18.70 15.89
N GLY A 112 5.10 -18.66 16.80
CA GLY A 112 4.18 -17.53 16.94
C GLY A 112 4.87 -16.22 17.29
N LEU A 113 5.90 -16.24 18.14
CA LEU A 113 6.60 -15.03 18.57
C LEU A 113 7.41 -14.38 17.44
N ALA A 114 8.10 -15.18 16.63
CA ALA A 114 8.75 -14.67 15.43
C ALA A 114 7.69 -14.15 14.45
N GLY A 115 6.62 -14.90 14.22
CA GLY A 115 5.62 -14.47 13.24
C GLY A 115 4.87 -13.18 13.61
N ILE A 116 4.56 -12.97 14.89
CA ILE A 116 4.01 -11.69 15.38
C ILE A 116 4.99 -10.54 15.16
N ARG A 117 6.29 -10.79 15.38
CA ARG A 117 7.32 -9.77 15.15
C ARG A 117 7.43 -9.41 13.67
N ASP A 118 7.44 -10.40 12.79
CA ASP A 118 7.58 -10.18 11.35
C ASP A 118 6.33 -9.48 10.77
N ILE A 119 5.12 -9.82 11.23
CA ILE A 119 3.89 -9.08 10.87
C ILE A 119 3.97 -7.61 11.33
N ARG A 120 4.46 -7.35 12.55
CA ARG A 120 4.61 -5.97 13.05
C ARG A 120 5.62 -5.16 12.23
N GLU A 121 6.69 -5.79 11.80
CA GLU A 121 7.66 -5.15 10.93
C GLU A 121 7.05 -4.86 9.56
N GLY A 122 6.31 -5.81 9.01
CA GLY A 122 5.63 -5.60 7.75
C GLY A 122 4.58 -4.49 7.79
N ILE A 123 3.83 -4.35 8.88
CA ILE A 123 2.92 -3.20 9.11
C ILE A 123 3.70 -1.88 9.04
N ARG A 124 4.87 -1.79 9.69
CA ARG A 124 5.69 -0.57 9.68
C ARG A 124 6.19 -0.23 8.28
N ASN A 125 6.66 -1.23 7.53
CA ASN A 125 7.15 -1.05 6.17
C ASN A 125 6.03 -0.55 5.23
N VAL A 126 4.81 -1.08 5.38
CA VAL A 126 3.63 -0.57 4.63
C VAL A 126 3.29 0.87 5.05
N GLU A 127 3.33 1.20 6.35
CA GLU A 127 3.09 2.56 6.84
C GLU A 127 4.13 3.57 6.33
N GLU A 128 5.42 3.19 6.36
CA GLU A 128 6.53 4.00 5.85
C GLU A 128 6.38 4.24 4.35
N GLY A 129 6.12 3.17 3.58
CA GLY A 129 5.95 3.31 2.14
C GLY A 129 4.72 4.14 1.76
N LEU A 130 3.63 4.03 2.52
CA LEU A 130 2.47 4.90 2.34
C LEU A 130 2.82 6.37 2.63
N CYS A 131 3.65 6.63 3.65
CA CYS A 131 4.13 7.98 3.96
C CYS A 131 4.96 8.56 2.81
N ASP A 132 5.84 7.78 2.20
CA ASP A 132 6.71 8.25 1.11
C ASP A 132 5.95 8.48 -0.19
N ILE A 133 4.98 7.62 -0.50
CA ILE A 133 4.02 7.89 -1.58
C ILE A 133 3.27 9.21 -1.33
N ILE A 134 2.75 9.43 -0.12
CA ILE A 134 2.04 10.67 0.21
C ILE A 134 2.97 11.90 0.10
N LYS A 135 4.25 11.79 0.48
CA LYS A 135 5.24 12.87 0.31
C LYS A 135 5.44 13.19 -1.16
N GLY A 136 5.74 12.21 -2.01
CA GLY A 136 5.93 12.42 -3.45
C GLY A 136 4.68 13.00 -4.13
N LEU A 137 3.48 12.59 -3.71
CA LEU A 137 2.21 13.14 -4.20
C LEU A 137 1.96 14.60 -3.81
N ARG A 138 2.49 15.07 -2.67
CA ARG A 138 2.41 16.49 -2.29
C ARG A 138 3.24 17.36 -3.21
N ASP A 139 4.37 16.85 -3.68
CA ASP A 139 5.27 17.58 -4.56
C ASP A 139 4.71 17.67 -5.99
N ILE A 140 3.98 16.65 -6.47
CA ILE A 140 3.22 16.70 -7.74
C ILE A 140 2.12 17.79 -7.74
N ARG A 141 1.65 18.18 -6.55
CA ARG A 141 0.56 19.15 -6.38
C ARG A 141 1.04 20.61 -6.33
N ARG A 142 2.36 20.84 -6.29
CA ARG A 142 2.99 22.17 -6.35
C ARG A 142 3.34 22.55 -7.79
#